data_AF-A0A928VRK4-F1
#
_entry.id   AF-A0A928VRK4-F1
#
_cell.length_a   1.000
_cell.length_b   1.000
_cell.length_c   1.000
_cell.angle_alpha   90.00
_cell.angle_beta   90.00
_cell.angle_gamma   90.00
#
_symmetry.space_group_name_H-M   'P 1'
#
loop_
_entity.id
_entity.type
_entity.pdbx_description
1 polymer ?
#
loop_
_entity_poly.entity_id
_entity_poly.type
_entity_poly.pdbx_seq_one_letter_code
_entity_poly.pdbx_strand_id
1 'polypeptide(L)' 'MSPPPVLYGQLFGYLRQSSQASDVRHLKTLCWMVYGLLCSESLTLSKW' A
#
# COMPACT_ATOMS: atom_id res chain seq x y z
N MET A 1 13.77 8.05 4.29
CA MET A 1 12.40 7.61 4.65
C MET A 1 11.43 8.52 3.93
N SER A 2 10.70 8.01 2.94
CA SER A 2 9.64 8.79 2.28
C SER A 2 8.53 9.06 3.29
N PRO A 3 7.99 10.28 3.36
CA PRO A 3 6.93 10.59 4.31
C PRO A 3 5.70 9.70 4.02
N PRO A 4 5.01 9.21 5.04
CA PRO A 4 3.88 8.28 4.92
C PRO A 4 2.82 8.63 3.85
N PRO A 5 2.45 9.90 3.60
CA PRO A 5 1.52 10.24 2.52
C PRO A 5 2.05 9.94 1.10
N VAL A 6 3.37 9.99 0.89
CA VAL A 6 3.98 9.69 -0.42
C VAL A 6 3.90 8.20 -0.72
N LEU A 7 4.13 7.37 0.30
CA LEU A 7 4.10 5.93 0.15
C LEU A 7 2.68 5.42 -0.13
N TYR A 8 1.67 5.96 0.55
CA TYR A 8 0.27 5.68 0.26
C TYR A 8 -0.12 6.08 -1.17
N GLY A 9 0.29 7.27 -1.62
CA GLY A 9 0.01 7.76 -2.97
C GLY A 9 0.62 6.88 -4.06
N GLN A 10 1.87 6.45 -3.87
CA GLN A 10 2.54 5.53 -4.79
C GLN A 10 1.85 4.16 -4.83
N LEU A 11 1.54 3.59 -3.65
CA LEU A 11 0.86 2.29 -3.57
C LEU A 11 -0.52 2.32 -4.23
N PHE A 12 -1.27 3.39 -4.00
CA PHE A 12 -2.59 3.59 -4.60
C PHE A 12 -2.50 3.75 -6.12
N GLY A 13 -1.48 4.47 -6.62
CA GLY A 13 -1.19 4.58 -8.04
C GLY A 13 -0.90 3.23 -8.69
N TYR A 14 -0.01 2.43 -8.10
CA TYR A 14 0.33 1.09 -8.59
C TYR A 14 -0.86 0.14 -8.58
N LEU A 15 -1.63 0.11 -7.49
CA LEU A 15 -2.79 -0.77 -7.37
C LEU A 15 -3.90 -0.37 -8.33
N ARG A 16 -4.13 0.94 -8.53
CA ARG A 16 -5.08 1.46 -9.53
C ARG A 16 -4.64 1.13 -10.95
N GLN A 17 -3.34 1.19 -11.23
CA GLN A 17 -2.80 0.86 -12.55
C GLN A 17 -2.89 -0.65 -12.84
N SER A 18 -2.72 -1.49 -11.81
CA SER A 18 -2.86 -2.95 -11.92
C SER A 18 -4.32 -3.42 -11.99
N SER A 19 -5.26 -2.67 -11.42
CA SER A 19 -6.68 -3.03 -11.44
C SER A 19 -7.53 -1.90 -12.02
N GLN A 20 -7.62 -1.88 -13.34
CA GLN A 20 -8.36 -0.89 -14.12
C GLN A 20 -9.88 -0.94 -13.87
N ALA A 21 -10.39 -2.04 -13.29
CA ALA A 21 -11.82 -2.28 -13.04
C ALA A 21 -12.20 -2.50 -11.57
N SER A 22 -11.24 -2.53 -10.63
CA SER A 22 -11.60 -2.66 -9.20
C SER A 22 -12.15 -1.35 -8.64
N ASP A 23 -13.25 -1.46 -7.92
CA ASP A 23 -13.87 -0.38 -7.16
C ASP A 23 -12.82 0.33 -6.30
N VAL A 24 -12.79 1.67 -6.36
CA VAL A 24 -11.80 2.51 -5.67
C VAL A 24 -11.76 2.22 -4.17
N ARG A 25 -12.88 1.77 -3.61
CA ARG A 25 -13.01 1.35 -2.21
C ARG A 25 -12.14 0.12 -1.90
N HIS A 26 -12.07 -0.86 -2.79
CA HIS A 26 -11.19 -2.02 -2.63
C HIS A 26 -9.72 -1.63 -2.64
N LEU A 27 -9.32 -0.75 -3.57
CA LEU A 27 -7.95 -0.26 -3.68
C LEU A 27 -7.53 0.52 -2.43
N LYS A 28 -8.45 1.32 -1.87
CA LYS A 28 -8.24 2.05 -0.63
C LYS A 28 -8.03 1.10 0.56
N THR A 29 -8.87 0.09 0.71
CA THR A 29 -8.71 -0.92 1.78
C THR A 29 -7.39 -1.68 1.67
N LEU A 30 -7.01 -2.06 0.45
CA LEU A 30 -5.75 -2.75 0.19
C LEU A 30 -4.53 -1.87 0.51
N CYS A 31 -4.58 -0.58 0.14
CA CYS A 31 -3.55 0.38 0.54
C CYS A 31 -3.44 0.50 2.06
N TRP A 32 -4.57 0.57 2.77
CA TRP A 32 -4.58 0.63 4.23
C TRP A 32 -4.03 -0.64 4.89
N MET A 33 -4.33 -1.82 4.34
CA MET A 33 -3.75 -3.08 4.82
C MET A 33 -2.24 -3.11 4.65
N VAL A 34 -1.73 -2.79 3.45
CA VAL A 34 -0.28 -2.79 3.18
C VAL A 34 0.43 -1.70 3.98
N TYR A 35 -0.17 -0.52 4.11
CA TYR A 35 0.36 0.57 4.94
C TYR A 35 0.40 0.17 6.41
N GLY A 36 -0.66 -0.45 6.93
CA GLY A 36 -0.69 -1.00 8.28
C GLY A 36 0.39 -2.08 8.47
N LEU A 37 0.59 -2.94 7.49
CA LEU A 37 1.63 -3.98 7.51
C LEU A 37 3.05 -3.40 7.51
N LEU A 38 3.26 -2.31 6.75
CA LEU A 38 4.53 -1.58 6.68
C LEU A 38 4.82 -0.80 7.97
N CYS A 39 3.80 -0.16 8.54
CA CYS A 39 3.89 0.54 9.83
C CYS A 39 3.96 -0.42 11.02
N SER A 40 3.50 -1.65 10.88
CA SER A 40 3.52 -2.65 11.95
C SER A 40 4.91 -3.23 12.23
N GLU A 41 5.96 -2.79 11.52
CA GLU A 41 7.37 -3.18 11.72
C GLU A 41 7.62 -4.71 11.75
N SER A 42 6.65 -5.53 11.36
CA SER A 42 6.68 -7.00 11.49
C SER A 42 6.86 -7.72 10.16
N LEU A 43 6.89 -7.00 9.03
CA LEU A 43 7.58 -7.49 7.85
C LEU A 43 9.05 -7.14 7.99
N THR A 44 9.70 -7.91 8.87
CA THR A 44 11.14 -8.04 8.91
C THR A 44 11.61 -8.46 7.52
N LEU A 45 11.92 -7.50 6.67
CA LEU A 45 12.63 -7.65 5.39
C LEU A 45 14.07 -8.18 5.60
N SER A 46 14.38 -8.66 6.82
CA SER A 46 15.57 -9.40 7.21
C SER A 46 15.39 -10.93 7.09
N LYS A 47 14.25 -11.39 6.54
CA LYS A 47 14.03 -12.80 6.16
C LYS A 47 13.41 -12.94 4.75
N TRP A 48 13.88 -12.14 3.80
CA TRP A 48 13.76 -12.43 2.37
C TRP A 48 15.06 -13.05 1.87
#